data_AF-A0A2N0AQL9-F1
#
_entry.id   AF-A0A2N0AQL9-F1
#
_cell.length_a   1.000
_cell.length_b   1.000
_cell.length_c   1.000
_cell.angle_alpha   90.00
_cell.angle_beta   90.00
_cell.angle_gamma   90.00
#
_symmetry.space_group_name_H-M   'P 1'
#
loop_
_entity.id
_entity.type
_entity.pdbx_description
1 polymer ?
#
loop_
_entity_poly.entity_id
_entity_poly.type
_entity_poly.pdbx_seq_one_letter_code
_entity_poly.pdbx_strand_id
1 'polypeptide(L)'
;MIPSTVQPYETGDETTVIWKSNSKETKSYFKRGKKDYSFVWFLPSEVLCDRVKLTAKDEDWECEIQAMTKDRFHLHVLPKSDKSKILYSGVVTKKKGLFSFL
;
A
#
# COMPACT_ATOMS: atom_id res chain seq x y z
N MET A 1 -9.40 -5.01 -11.92
CA MET A 1 -9.72 -6.37 -12.37
C MET A 1 -8.64 -6.80 -13.35
N ILE A 2 -7.82 -7.80 -13.00
CA ILE A 2 -6.86 -8.40 -13.94
C ILE A 2 -7.67 -9.25 -14.92
N PRO A 3 -7.42 -9.23 -16.24
CA PRO A 3 -8.28 -9.86 -17.25
C PRO A 3 -8.06 -11.38 -17.36
N SER A 4 -7.79 -12.05 -16.23
CA SER A 4 -7.64 -13.49 -16.12
C SER A 4 -8.36 -13.96 -14.87
N THR A 5 -9.23 -14.96 -15.03
CA THR A 5 -9.87 -15.68 -13.91
C THR A 5 -8.91 -16.67 -13.25
N VAL A 6 -7.80 -17.00 -13.92
CA VAL A 6 -6.74 -17.87 -13.39
C VAL A 6 -5.81 -17.07 -12.48
N GLN A 7 -5.57 -17.59 -11.29
CA GLN A 7 -4.75 -16.94 -10.27
C GLN A 7 -3.25 -17.11 -10.60
N PRO A 8 -2.40 -16.09 -10.35
CA PRO A 8 -0.97 -16.14 -10.73
C PRO A 8 -0.21 -17.36 -10.21
N TYR A 9 -0.54 -17.82 -9.00
CA TYR A 9 0.13 -18.97 -8.38
C TYR A 9 -0.24 -20.31 -9.02
N GLU A 10 -1.34 -20.38 -9.78
CA GLU A 10 -1.77 -21.60 -10.47
C GLU A 10 -0.96 -21.86 -11.75
N THR A 11 -0.36 -20.81 -12.33
CA THR A 11 0.45 -20.90 -13.56
C THR A 11 1.94 -20.69 -13.33
N GLY A 12 2.35 -20.30 -12.11
CA GLY A 12 3.73 -19.93 -11.81
C GLY A 12 4.18 -18.63 -12.50
N ASP A 13 3.24 -17.84 -13.03
CA ASP A 13 3.55 -16.62 -13.74
C ASP A 13 3.92 -15.50 -12.77
N GLU A 14 5.12 -14.95 -12.93
CA GLU A 14 5.48 -13.69 -12.28
C GLU A 14 4.57 -12.57 -12.79
N THR A 15 4.12 -11.73 -11.85
CA THR A 15 3.36 -10.52 -12.15
C THR A 15 4.15 -9.29 -11.73
N THR A 16 4.55 -8.47 -12.69
CA THR A 16 5.21 -7.19 -12.44
C THR A 16 4.21 -6.07 -12.64
N VAL A 17 4.18 -5.12 -11.70
CA VAL A 17 3.32 -3.94 -11.77
C VAL A 17 4.17 -2.69 -11.67
N ILE A 18 4.05 -1.83 -12.67
CA ILE A 18 4.55 -0.45 -12.59
C ILE A 18 3.32 0.43 -12.55
N TRP A 19 3.15 1.19 -11.48
CA TRP A 19 2.12 2.21 -11.42
C TRP A 19 2.71 3.60 -11.27
N LYS A 20 1.96 4.60 -11.71
CA LYS A 20 2.24 6.00 -11.45
C LYS A 20 0.93 6.70 -11.17
N SER A 21 0.84 7.31 -9.99
CA SER A 21 -0.33 8.04 -9.53
C SER A 21 -0.12 9.54 -9.71
N ASN A 22 -1.18 10.24 -10.07
CA ASN A 22 -1.31 11.70 -9.91
C ASN A 22 -2.53 12.00 -9.02
N SER A 23 -2.96 13.26 -8.90
CA SER A 23 -4.04 13.66 -8.00
C SER A 23 -5.44 13.15 -8.37
N LYS A 24 -5.66 12.65 -9.60
CA LYS A 24 -6.99 12.21 -10.09
C LYS A 24 -7.00 10.84 -10.74
N GLU A 25 -5.86 10.36 -11.21
CA GLU A 25 -5.74 9.12 -11.96
C GLU A 25 -4.48 8.34 -11.58
N THR A 26 -4.59 7.02 -11.61
CA THR A 26 -3.42 6.12 -11.59
C THR A 26 -3.31 5.42 -12.92
N LYS A 27 -2.13 5.46 -13.53
CA LYS A 27 -1.82 4.61 -14.67
C LYS A 27 -1.03 3.41 -14.18
N SER A 28 -1.40 2.23 -14.61
CA SER A 28 -0.67 1.01 -14.25
C SER A 28 -0.40 0.18 -15.49
N TYR A 29 0.81 -0.35 -15.53
CA TYR A 29 1.23 -1.36 -16.48
C TYR A 29 1.44 -2.68 -15.73
N PHE A 30 0.71 -3.72 -16.13
CA PHE A 30 0.87 -5.07 -15.61
C PHE A 30 1.50 -5.93 -16.69
N LYS A 31 2.51 -6.69 -16.32
CA LYS A 31 3.03 -7.80 -17.13
C LYS A 31 2.80 -9.10 -16.39
N ARG A 32 2.16 -10.07 -17.04
CA ARG A 32 2.00 -11.44 -16.53
C ARG A 32 2.41 -12.42 -17.63
N GLY A 33 3.47 -13.19 -17.38
CA GLY A 33 4.08 -14.05 -18.40
C GLY A 33 4.44 -13.24 -19.66
N LYS A 34 3.84 -13.61 -20.81
CA LYS A 34 4.04 -12.91 -22.10
C LYS A 34 2.98 -11.85 -22.41
N LYS A 35 2.06 -11.56 -21.50
CA LYS A 35 0.96 -10.60 -21.71
C LYS A 35 1.21 -9.31 -20.96
N ASP A 36 0.89 -8.21 -21.63
CA ASP A 36 1.02 -6.86 -21.13
C ASP A 36 -0.36 -6.18 -21.08
N TYR A 37 -0.62 -5.43 -20.02
CA TYR A 37 -1.89 -4.75 -19.79
C TYR A 37 -1.65 -3.33 -19.31
N SER A 38 -2.35 -2.37 -19.93
CA SER A 38 -2.31 -0.96 -19.54
C SER A 38 -3.69 -0.52 -19.09
N PHE A 39 -3.77 0.10 -17.91
CA PHE A 39 -5.01 0.61 -17.34
C PHE A 39 -4.85 2.05 -16.88
N VAL A 40 -5.95 2.80 -16.97
CA VAL A 40 -6.13 4.09 -16.30
C VAL A 40 -7.22 3.90 -15.26
N TRP A 41 -6.89 4.14 -14.01
CA TRP A 41 -7.80 4.07 -12.87
C TRP A 41 -8.15 5.47 -12.42
N PHE A 42 -9.41 5.67 -12.07
CA PHE A 42 -9.82 6.88 -11.37
C PHE A 42 -9.43 6.78 -9.90
N LEU A 43 -8.79 7.82 -9.36
CA LEU A 43 -8.51 7.94 -7.94
C LEU A 43 -9.61 8.75 -7.26
N PRO A 44 -10.46 8.13 -6.42
CA PRO A 44 -11.49 8.85 -5.70
C PRO A 44 -10.92 9.80 -4.62
N SER A 45 -9.65 9.64 -4.26
CA SER A 45 -8.92 10.51 -3.34
C SER A 45 -7.45 10.57 -3.74
N GLU A 46 -6.81 11.71 -3.52
CA GLU A 46 -5.39 11.93 -3.79
C GLU A 46 -4.51 11.08 -2.88
N VAL A 47 -3.53 10.40 -3.48
CA VAL A 47 -2.48 9.64 -2.76
C VAL A 47 -1.35 10.60 -2.40
N LEU A 48 -1.06 10.71 -1.11
CA LEU A 48 -0.08 11.65 -0.55
C LEU A 48 1.30 11.01 -0.34
N CYS A 49 1.35 9.70 -0.08
CA CYS A 49 2.59 8.95 -0.06
C CYS A 49 2.36 7.46 -0.36
N ASP A 50 3.30 6.85 -1.08
CA ASP A 50 3.27 5.42 -1.36
C ASP A 50 3.85 4.59 -0.19
N ARG A 51 4.91 5.09 0.46
CA ARG A 51 5.57 4.44 1.61
C ARG A 51 6.31 5.44 2.50
N VAL A 52 6.09 5.40 3.80
CA VAL A 52 6.90 6.09 4.84
C VAL A 52 7.29 5.07 5.90
N LYS A 53 8.56 5.02 6.27
CA LYS A 53 9.06 4.14 7.34
C LYS A 53 9.46 4.95 8.56
N LEU A 54 8.99 4.55 9.73
CA LEU A 54 9.31 5.14 11.03
C LEU A 54 9.90 4.07 11.94
N THR A 55 10.94 4.41 12.70
CA THR A 55 11.59 3.50 13.64
C THR A 55 11.55 4.13 15.02
N ALA A 56 11.02 3.42 16.01
CA ALA A 56 10.98 3.94 17.38
C ALA A 56 12.40 4.01 17.95
N LYS A 57 12.73 5.16 18.55
CA LYS A 57 14.07 5.45 19.08
C LYS A 57 14.40 4.54 20.26
N ASP A 58 13.51 4.49 21.25
CA ASP A 58 13.76 3.90 22.56
C ASP A 58 13.00 2.57 22.79
N GLU A 59 12.24 2.12 21.80
CA GLU A 59 11.33 0.97 21.93
C GLU A 59 11.53 -0.03 20.79
N ASP A 60 11.24 -1.32 21.00
CA ASP A 60 11.47 -2.38 20.01
C ASP A 60 10.37 -2.50 18.93
N TRP A 61 10.10 -1.42 18.19
CA TRP A 61 9.14 -1.44 17.08
C TRP A 61 9.51 -0.47 15.96
N GLU A 62 9.14 -0.82 14.74
CA GLU A 62 9.15 0.02 13.55
C GLU A 62 7.80 -0.08 12.84
N CYS A 63 7.41 0.96 12.12
CA CYS A 63 6.21 0.94 11.32
C CYS A 63 6.41 1.47 9.90
N GLU A 64 5.53 1.01 9.03
CA GLU A 64 5.45 1.41 7.64
C GLU A 64 4.04 1.92 7.36
N ILE A 65 3.95 3.15 6.87
CA ILE A 65 2.72 3.74 6.38
C ILE A 65 2.70 3.59 4.87
N GLN A 66 1.63 3.01 4.34
CA GLN A 66 1.42 2.76 2.92
C GLN A 66 0.07 3.31 2.48
N ALA A 67 -0.07 3.56 1.17
CA ALA A 67 -1.33 3.98 0.54
C ALA A 67 -2.01 5.14 1.29
N MET A 68 -1.24 6.16 1.66
CA MET A 68 -1.74 7.28 2.43
C MET A 68 -2.58 8.19 1.55
N THR A 69 -3.81 8.45 1.98
CA THR A 69 -4.69 9.48 1.43
C THR A 69 -4.86 10.61 2.45
N LYS A 70 -5.69 11.61 2.13
CA LYS A 70 -6.06 12.68 3.07
C LYS A 70 -6.67 12.15 4.38
N ASP A 71 -7.41 11.04 4.31
CA ASP A 71 -8.27 10.59 5.40
C ASP A 71 -7.86 9.26 6.02
N ARG A 72 -7.12 8.43 5.28
CA ARG A 72 -6.77 7.07 5.70
C ARG A 72 -5.38 6.69 5.25
N PHE A 73 -4.81 5.69 5.90
CA PHE A 73 -3.58 5.04 5.46
C PHE A 73 -3.56 3.59 5.96
N HIS A 74 -2.78 2.73 5.32
CA HIS A 74 -2.47 1.41 5.87
C HIS A 74 -1.24 1.53 6.77
N LEU A 75 -1.34 1.03 8.00
CA LEU A 75 -0.24 1.01 8.96
C LEU A 75 0.17 -0.44 9.21
N HIS A 76 1.46 -0.71 9.05
CA HIS A 76 2.06 -1.99 9.33
C HIS A 76 3.13 -1.82 10.41
N VAL A 77 3.06 -2.56 11.51
CA VAL A 77 3.93 -2.41 12.69
C VAL A 77 4.59 -3.75 12.99
N LEU A 78 5.90 -3.73 13.17
CA LEU A 78 6.76 -4.89 13.41
C LEU A 78 7.71 -4.60 14.57
N PRO A 79 8.16 -5.62 15.34
CA PRO A 79 9.31 -5.46 16.22
C PRO A 79 10.59 -5.20 15.43
N LYS A 80 11.56 -4.46 15.98
CA LYS A 80 12.86 -4.28 15.30
C LYS A 80 13.68 -5.57 15.40
N SER A 81 13.59 -6.27 16.53
CA SER A 81 14.35 -7.48 16.81
C SER A 81 13.89 -8.71 16.01
N ASP A 82 12.61 -8.76 15.64
CA ASP A 82 11.99 -9.93 15.03
C ASP A 82 10.91 -9.53 14.03
N LYS A 83 11.32 -9.36 12.77
CA LYS A 83 10.43 -8.94 11.68
C LYS A 83 9.49 -10.03 11.18
N SER A 84 9.56 -11.25 11.74
CA SER A 84 8.62 -12.32 11.41
C SER A 84 7.26 -12.13 12.08
N LYS A 85 7.19 -11.28 13.11
CA LYS A 85 5.97 -10.99 13.88
C LYS A 85 5.32 -9.71 13.41
N ILE A 86 3.99 -9.74 13.27
CA ILE A 86 3.17 -8.57 13.00
C ILE A 86 2.53 -8.11 14.32
N LEU A 87 2.89 -6.92 14.79
CA LEU A 87 2.27 -6.31 15.98
C LEU A 87 0.92 -5.69 15.62
N TYR A 88 0.85 -5.06 14.45
CA TYR A 88 -0.39 -4.51 13.90
C TYR A 88 -0.30 -4.42 12.37
N SER A 89 -1.39 -4.70 11.68
CA SER A 89 -1.52 -4.39 10.25
C SER A 89 -2.97 -4.06 9.94
N GLY A 90 -3.24 -2.86 9.45
CA GLY A 90 -4.60 -2.47 9.16
C GLY A 90 -4.75 -1.05 8.62
N VAL A 91 -5.99 -0.74 8.20
CA VAL A 91 -6.36 0.60 7.75
C VAL A 91 -6.63 1.48 8.96
N VAL A 92 -5.91 2.60 9.05
CA VAL A 92 -6.07 3.63 10.07
C VAL A 92 -6.79 4.83 9.46
N THR A 93 -7.82 5.32 10.17
CA THR A 93 -8.49 6.57 9.82
C THR A 93 -7.85 7.72 10.58
N LYS A 94 -7.48 8.79 9.86
CA LYS A 94 -6.95 10.02 10.45
C LYS A 94 -8.08 10.73 11.20
N LYS A 95 -7.98 10.84 12.52
CA LYS A 95 -8.86 11.72 13.32
C LYS A 95 -8.66 13.17 12.85
N LYS A 96 -9.76 13.91 12.71
CA LYS A 96 -9.77 15.35 12.42
C LYS A 96 -10.55 16.09 13.50
N GLY A 97 -10.14 17.31 13.82
CA GLY A 97 -10.81 18.17 14.79
C GLY A 97 -10.05 18.33 16.11
N LEU A 98 -10.66 19.03 17.06
CA LEU A 98 -10.04 19.56 18.28
C LEU A 98 -9.40 18.50 19.21
N PHE A 99 -9.73 17.22 19.02
CA PHE A 99 -9.30 16.10 19.85
C PHE A 99 -8.40 15.10 19.10
N SER A 100 -7.69 15.53 18.04
CA SER A 100 -6.86 14.62 17.23
C SER A 100 -5.69 13.98 17.99
N PHE A 101 -5.35 14.50 19.18
CA PHE A 101 -4.30 13.97 20.06
C PHE A 101 -4.84 13.37 21.37
N LEU A 102 -6.16 13.23 21.49
CA LEU A 102 -6.85 12.62 22.64
C LEU A 102 -7.43 11.25 22.29
#